data_AF-A0A3D3F9E5-F1
#
_entry.id   AF-A0A3D3F9E5-F1
#
_cell.length_a   1.000
_cell.length_b   1.000
_cell.length_c   1.000
_cell.angle_alpha   90.00
_cell.angle_beta   90.00
_cell.angle_gamma   90.00
#
_symmetry.space_group_name_H-M   'P 1'
#
loop_
_entity.id
_entity.type
_entity.pdbx_description
1 polymer ?
#
loop_
_entity_poly.entity_id
_entity_poly.type
_entity_poly.pdbx_seq_one_letter_code
_entity_poly.pdbx_strand_id
1 'polypeptide(L)' 'KQKMGADPASVAFDTLNSAKANNADVVIIDTAGRLHNKVNLMNELTKIKNVMSKVIPGTPHEVLLVLDGSTGQNAFEQAK' A
#
# COMPACT_ATOMS: atom_id res chain seq x y z
N LYS A 1 -11.16 12.68 9.16
CA LYS A 1 -10.85 12.75 7.71
C LYS A 1 -9.40 13.23 7.56
N GLN A 2 -8.53 12.41 6.98
CA GLN A 2 -7.14 12.80 6.71
C GLN A 2 -7.10 13.77 5.51
N LYS A 3 -6.19 14.76 5.54
CA LYS A 3 -6.08 15.80 4.49
C LYS A 3 -5.24 15.30 3.31
N MET A 4 -5.40 15.93 2.14
CA MET A 4 -4.52 15.67 0.98
C MET A 4 -3.07 15.97 1.36
N GLY A 5 -2.14 15.05 1.07
CA GLY A 5 -0.74 15.13 1.49
C GLY A 5 -0.44 14.58 2.89
N ALA A 6 -1.41 13.91 3.54
CA ALA A 6 -1.15 13.18 4.78
C ALA A 6 -0.17 12.02 4.55
N ASP A 7 0.58 11.66 5.60
CA ASP A 7 1.50 10.52 5.60
C ASP A 7 0.72 9.22 5.29
N PRO A 8 1.00 8.54 4.15
CA PRO A 8 0.26 7.35 3.75
C PRO A 8 0.29 6.24 4.80
N ALA A 9 1.39 6.13 5.55
CA ALA A 9 1.53 5.16 6.63
C ALA A 9 0.57 5.44 7.80
N SER A 10 0.33 6.71 8.14
CA SER A 10 -0.67 7.08 9.16
C SER A 10 -2.09 6.75 8.69
N VAL A 11 -2.40 7.00 7.41
CA VAL A 11 -3.71 6.64 6.84
C VAL A 11 -3.95 5.13 6.93
N ALA A 12 -2.96 4.32 6.58
CA ALA A 12 -3.05 2.86 6.66
C ALA A 12 -3.23 2.36 8.11
N PHE A 13 -2.53 2.96 9.07
CA PHE A 13 -2.68 2.66 10.50
C PHE A 13 -4.12 2.90 10.99
N ASP A 14 -4.66 4.08 10.71
CA ASP A 14 -6.02 4.45 11.11
C ASP A 14 -7.06 3.53 10.44
N THR A 15 -6.82 3.18 9.18
CA THR A 15 -7.71 2.29 8.41
C THR A 15 -7.80 0.91 9.07
N LEU A 16 -6.67 0.31 9.47
CA LEU A 16 -6.68 -0.99 10.15
C LEU A 16 -7.34 -0.94 11.54
N ASN A 17 -7.10 0.12 12.31
CA ASN A 17 -7.77 0.27 13.60
C ASN A 17 -9.30 0.42 13.42
N SER A 18 -9.73 1.18 12.42
CA SER A 18 -11.14 1.32 12.08
C SER A 18 -11.75 0.00 11.62
N ALA A 19 -11.05 -0.76 10.76
CA ALA A 19 -11.49 -2.07 10.31
C ALA A 19 -11.65 -3.06 11.48
N LYS A 20 -10.68 -3.08 12.41
CA LYS A 20 -10.74 -3.90 13.62
C LYS A 20 -11.91 -3.53 14.54
N ALA A 21 -12.18 -2.23 14.71
CA ALA A 21 -13.29 -1.75 15.53
C ALA A 21 -14.66 -2.06 14.91
N ASN A 22 -14.73 -2.17 13.58
CA ASN A 22 -15.96 -2.46 12.84
C ASN A 22 -16.11 -3.93 12.45
N ASN A 23 -15.21 -4.83 12.90
CA ASN A 23 -15.15 -6.23 12.49
C ASN A 23 -15.21 -6.42 10.96
N ALA A 24 -14.49 -5.58 10.21
CA ALA A 24 -14.41 -5.74 8.77
C ALA A 24 -13.54 -6.95 8.39
N ASP A 25 -13.99 -7.72 7.40
CA ASP A 25 -13.29 -8.93 6.97
C ASP A 25 -12.05 -8.63 6.11
N VAL A 26 -12.13 -7.58 5.26
CA VAL A 26 -11.10 -7.24 4.27
C VAL A 26 -10.84 -5.74 4.26
N VAL A 27 -9.57 -5.37 4.11
CA VAL A 27 -9.11 -3.98 3.93
C VAL A 27 -8.27 -3.91 2.66
N ILE A 28 -8.57 -2.93 1.81
CA ILE A 28 -7.81 -2.63 0.60
C ILE A 28 -7.13 -1.26 0.80
N ILE A 29 -5.82 -1.21 0.62
CA ILE A 29 -5.01 0.01 0.74
C ILE A 29 -4.52 0.41 -0.65
N ASP A 30 -4.96 1.57 -1.12
CA ASP A 30 -4.44 2.17 -2.35
C ASP A 30 -3.12 2.90 -2.08
N THR A 31 -2.20 2.87 -3.05
CA THR A 31 -0.84 3.40 -2.90
C THR A 31 -0.40 4.18 -4.14
N ALA A 32 0.58 5.06 -3.99
CA ALA A 32 1.15 5.77 -5.13
C ALA A 32 1.94 4.80 -6.05
N GLY A 33 1.80 4.93 -7.37
CA GLY A 33 2.50 4.08 -8.37
C GLY A 33 3.68 4.75 -9.09
N ARG A 34 4.34 5.74 -8.46
CA ARG A 34 5.32 6.62 -9.14
C ARG A 34 6.70 5.96 -9.32
N LEU A 35 6.83 5.08 -10.31
CA LEU A 35 8.05 4.30 -10.55
C LEU A 35 9.28 5.12 -10.98
N HIS A 36 9.10 6.33 -11.51
CA HIS A 36 10.21 7.21 -11.90
C HIS A 36 11.14 7.58 -10.72
N ASN A 37 10.66 7.44 -9.48
CA ASN A 37 11.46 7.63 -8.27
C ASN A 37 11.38 6.37 -7.39
N LYS A 38 12.02 5.29 -7.86
CA LYS A 38 11.99 3.96 -7.23
C LYS A 38 12.38 4.01 -5.75
N VAL A 39 13.39 4.77 -5.36
CA VAL A 39 13.88 4.81 -3.97
C VAL A 39 12.83 5.36 -3.02
N ASN A 40 12.23 6.51 -3.34
CA ASN A 40 11.22 7.12 -2.48
C ASN A 40 9.97 6.26 -2.40
N LEU A 41 9.53 5.68 -3.54
CA LEU A 41 8.39 4.76 -3.58
C LEU A 41 8.63 3.54 -2.67
N MET A 42 9.79 2.90 -2.78
CA MET A 42 10.10 1.71 -1.97
C MET A 42 10.18 2.04 -0.48
N ASN A 43 10.72 3.20 -0.12
CA ASN A 43 10.77 3.65 1.28
C ASN A 43 9.36 3.89 1.83
N GLU A 44 8.47 4.51 1.04
CA GLU A 44 7.08 4.76 1.43
C GLU A 44 6.30 3.45 1.63
N LEU A 45 6.37 2.54 0.66
CA LEU A 45 5.72 1.22 0.75
C LEU A 45 6.24 0.41 1.95
N THR A 46 7.55 0.44 2.20
CA THR A 46 8.16 -0.21 3.37
C THR A 46 7.65 0.39 4.68
N LYS A 47 7.53 1.72 4.74
CA LYS A 47 6.98 2.42 5.91
C LYS A 47 5.52 2.03 6.16
N ILE A 48 4.69 2.00 5.11
CA ILE A 48 3.29 1.58 5.21
C ILE A 48 3.20 0.15 5.77
N LYS A 49 3.96 -0.80 5.19
CA LYS A 49 4.04 -2.19 5.68
C LYS A 49 4.40 -2.26 7.17
N ASN A 50 5.49 -1.60 7.57
CA ASN A 50 5.99 -1.65 8.95
C ASN A 50 4.99 -1.06 9.95
N VAL A 51 4.26 -0.02 9.57
CA VAL A 51 3.23 0.59 10.43
C VAL A 51 2.00 -0.31 10.53
N MET A 52 1.56 -0.91 9.42
CA MET A 52 0.43 -1.85 9.41
C MET A 52 0.69 -3.09 10.28
N SER A 53 1.91 -3.65 10.22
CA SER A 53 2.30 -4.81 11.03
C SER A 53 2.21 -4.57 12.55
N LYS A 54 2.20 -3.30 13.01
CA LYS A 54 2.00 -2.96 14.43
C LYS A 54 0.55 -3.13 14.89
N VAL A 55 -0.42 -3.02 13.98
CA VAL A 55 -1.85 -3.14 14.29
C VAL A 55 -2.30 -4.60 14.21
N ILE A 56 -1.92 -5.26 13.12
CA ILE A 56 -2.23 -6.67 12.86
C ILE A 56 -0.93 -7.37 12.43
N PRO A 57 -0.37 -8.27 13.27
CA PRO A 57 0.81 -9.04 12.92
C PRO A 57 0.60 -9.83 11.61
N GLY A 58 1.60 -9.86 10.75
CA GLY A 58 1.50 -10.53 9.44
C GLY A 58 0.93 -9.68 8.30
N THR A 59 0.50 -8.43 8.57
CA THR A 59 0.02 -7.50 7.53
C THR A 59 1.17 -6.87 6.74
N PRO A 60 1.06 -6.68 5.40
CA PRO A 60 -0.07 -7.09 4.55
C PRO A 60 -0.05 -8.59 4.24
N HIS A 61 -1.22 -9.21 4.24
CA HIS A 61 -1.39 -10.63 3.87
C HIS A 61 -1.17 -10.86 2.37
N GLU A 62 -1.44 -9.85 1.55
CA GLU A 62 -1.24 -9.87 0.10
C GLU A 62 -0.73 -8.51 -0.38
N VAL A 63 0.13 -8.51 -1.39
CA VAL A 63 0.57 -7.31 -2.11
C VAL A 63 0.29 -7.55 -3.59
N LEU A 64 -0.72 -6.86 -4.12
CA LEU A 64 -1.16 -7.01 -5.51
C LEU A 64 -0.54 -5.93 -6.40
N LEU A 65 0.29 -6.34 -7.36
CA LEU A 65 0.85 -5.46 -8.38
C LEU A 65 -0.11 -5.39 -9.58
N VAL A 66 -0.57 -4.19 -9.92
CA VAL A 66 -1.43 -3.93 -11.07
C VAL A 66 -0.59 -3.47 -12.26
N LEU A 67 -0.78 -4.09 -13.42
CA LEU A 67 -0.03 -3.82 -14.66
C LEU A 67 -1.00 -3.64 -15.84
N ASP A 68 -0.61 -2.79 -16.80
CA ASP A 68 -1.37 -2.59 -18.04
C ASP A 68 -0.88 -3.55 -19.13
N GLY A 69 -1.68 -4.58 -19.40
CA GLY A 69 -1.39 -5.59 -20.42
C GLY A 69 -1.28 -5.06 -21.85
N SER A 70 -1.84 -3.89 -22.16
CA SER A 70 -1.71 -3.27 -23.48
C SER A 70 -0.28 -2.81 -23.79
N THR A 71 0.55 -2.65 -22.75
CA THR A 71 1.95 -2.22 -22.87
C THR A 71 2.93 -3.37 -23.18
N GLY A 72 2.44 -4.62 -23.22
CA GLY A 72 3.20 -5.80 -23.61
C GLY A 72 4.44 -6.01 -22.72
N GLN A 73 5.63 -6.04 -23.33
CA GLN A 73 6.89 -6.26 -22.60
C GLN A 73 7.20 -5.18 -21.56
N ASN A 74 6.65 -3.96 -21.70
CA ASN A 74 6.86 -2.91 -20.70
C ASN A 74 6.20 -3.27 -19.35
N ALA A 75 5.03 -3.93 -19.37
CA ALA A 75 4.40 -4.44 -18.15
C ALA A 75 5.27 -5.51 -17.48
N PHE A 76 5.90 -6.37 -18.28
CA PHE A 76 6.82 -7.39 -17.76
C PHE A 76 8.05 -6.76 -17.10
N GLU A 77 8.66 -5.77 -17.75
CA GLU A 77 9.80 -5.02 -17.17
C GLU A 77 9.40 -4.21 -15.93
N GLN A 78 8.15 -3.76 -15.81
CA GLN A 78 7.64 -3.12 -14.61
C GLN A 78 7.41 -4.10 -13.45
N ALA A 79 7.11 -5.36 -13.75
CA ALA A 79 6.93 -6.42 -12.76
C ALA A 79 8.23 -6.91 -12.12
N LYS A 80 9.35 -6.63 -12.78
CA LYS A 80 10.69 -7.07 -12.40
C LYS A 80 11.37 -6.08 -11.45
#